data_AF-A0A2V9W860-F1
#
_entry.id   AF-A0A2V9W860-F1
#
_cell.length_a   1.000
_cell.length_b   1.000
_cell.length_c   1.000
_cell.angle_alpha   90.00
_cell.angle_beta   90.00
_cell.angle_gamma   90.00
#
_symmetry.space_group_name_H-M   'P 1'
#
loop_
_entity.id
_entity.type
_entity.pdbx_description
1 polymer ?
#
loop_
_entity_poly.entity_id
_entity_poly.type
_entity_poly.pdbx_seq_one_letter_code
_entity_poly.pdbx_strand_id
1 'polypeptide(L)'
;MRNRSIRSILFAFAVLIASSTLSSPSFAQLRISVGFGPPALPVYEQPLCPGEGYIWTPGYWAWSDDDDDYYWVPGTWVLAPEVGYLWTPPYWAWSDGAFVFYDGYWGPHVGFYGGIDYGFGYFGEGFEGGRWDNGRFFYNRSVTNVNVTVVHNVYNTTVVNNTRNVTRVSYNGGNGGINARPTRQDEIAARDRHVPPAGVQTQHLQAARRNPVLRASENHGKPPVAATPRPGAFHEGAVPAREAGAPYHPPANRRAAQPGTGNNGGRSSAYHPKELPPVERRSPSPTGNPKVDRKYQQQQQRLQQKQDQERQKLQQQQDREHQRLTQRNAPEPRRQQTEQRHQQQTQQLQQRHEQQQQRLQQRQAPPSRSEGKPPKR
;
A
#
# COMPACT_ATOMS: atom_id res chain seq x y z
N MET A 1 2.40 54.09 48.69
CA MET A 1 3.49 54.07 47.68
C MET A 1 3.33 52.87 46.77
N ARG A 2 3.79 53.04 45.54
CA ARG A 2 3.40 52.35 44.30
C ARG A 2 4.17 51.05 44.09
N ASN A 3 3.50 49.90 44.09
CA ASN A 3 4.08 48.64 43.57
C ASN A 3 3.27 48.15 42.36
N ARG A 4 3.60 48.71 41.19
CA ARG A 4 3.35 48.10 39.88
C ARG A 4 4.54 47.19 39.59
N SER A 5 4.34 45.88 39.39
CA SER A 5 5.16 44.99 38.53
C SER A 5 4.84 43.51 38.77
N ILE A 6 3.65 43.03 38.39
CA ILE A 6 3.39 41.58 38.19
C ILE A 6 2.38 41.44 37.04
N ARG A 7 2.79 41.78 35.81
CA ARG A 7 1.98 41.51 34.60
C ARG A 7 2.86 41.27 33.36
N SER A 8 3.92 40.45 33.50
CA SER A 8 4.81 40.15 32.35
C SER A 8 5.38 38.73 32.30
N ILE A 9 4.74 37.72 32.94
CA ILE A 9 5.15 36.30 32.81
C ILE A 9 3.94 35.40 32.53
N LEU A 10 3.01 35.86 31.68
CA LEU A 10 1.88 35.03 31.20
C LEU A 10 1.69 35.10 29.68
N PHE A 11 2.73 35.52 28.95
CA PHE A 11 2.72 35.60 27.48
C PHE A 11 3.87 34.81 26.82
N ALA A 12 4.51 33.89 27.54
CA ALA A 12 5.52 32.97 26.99
C ALA A 12 5.07 31.49 27.00
N PHE A 13 3.83 31.20 27.40
CA PHE A 13 3.28 29.83 27.43
C PHE A 13 2.17 29.57 26.40
N ALA A 14 1.81 30.57 25.59
CA ALA A 14 0.73 30.45 24.59
C ALA A 14 1.22 30.21 23.14
N VAL A 15 2.53 30.06 22.91
CA VAL A 15 3.12 29.83 21.56
C VAL A 15 3.69 28.40 21.40
N LEU A 16 3.61 27.55 22.43
CA LEU A 16 4.17 26.19 22.42
C LEU A 16 3.13 25.07 22.30
N ILE A 17 1.93 25.36 21.77
CA ILE A 17 0.86 24.37 21.51
C ILE A 17 0.45 24.37 20.01
N ALA A 18 1.31 24.88 19.12
CA ALA A 18 1.09 24.88 17.67
C ALA A 18 2.02 23.91 16.91
N SER A 19 2.59 22.92 17.59
CA SER A 19 3.42 21.86 17.00
C SER A 19 2.83 20.48 17.31
N SER A 20 1.51 20.33 17.21
CA SER A 20 0.90 19.02 16.98
C SER A 20 1.29 18.58 15.57
N THR A 21 2.43 17.91 15.48
CA THR A 21 2.81 17.11 14.32
C THR A 21 1.61 16.26 13.95
N LEU A 22 1.04 16.52 12.77
CA LEU A 22 0.09 15.65 12.10
C LEU A 22 0.84 14.34 11.81
N SER A 23 0.91 13.47 12.81
CA SER A 23 1.27 12.08 12.64
C SER A 23 0.07 11.43 11.98
N SER A 24 0.01 11.53 10.66
CA SER A 24 -0.83 10.64 9.86
C SER A 24 -0.55 9.21 10.33
N PRO A 25 -1.56 8.39 10.65
CA PRO A 25 -1.32 6.99 10.94
C PRO A 25 -0.65 6.36 9.71
N SER A 26 0.65 6.15 9.78
CA SER A 26 1.37 5.38 8.78
C SER A 26 1.00 3.92 9.04
N PHE A 27 0.00 3.41 8.32
CA PHE A 27 0.03 2.00 8.00
C PHE A 27 1.35 1.78 7.26
N ALA A 28 2.26 1.00 7.86
CA ALA A 28 3.48 0.58 7.23
C ALA A 28 3.13 -0.44 6.14
N GLN A 29 2.50 0.02 5.06
CA GLN A 29 2.44 -0.69 3.79
C GLN A 29 3.87 -0.72 3.21
N LEU A 30 4.26 -1.85 2.63
CA LEU A 30 5.55 -1.96 1.92
C LEU A 30 5.64 -0.84 0.89
N ARG A 31 6.69 -0.02 1.00
CA ARG A 31 6.94 1.11 0.11
C ARG A 31 8.08 0.73 -0.82
N ILE A 32 7.74 0.29 -2.05
CA ILE A 32 8.74 0.11 -3.10
C ILE A 32 9.31 1.49 -3.43
N SER A 33 10.64 1.62 -3.49
CA SER A 33 11.33 2.88 -3.74
C SER A 33 12.22 2.78 -4.98
N VAL A 34 11.99 3.63 -5.97
CA VAL A 34 12.71 3.66 -7.25
C VAL A 34 13.25 5.07 -7.48
N GLY A 35 14.50 5.26 -7.90
CA GLY A 35 15.06 6.61 -8.06
C GLY A 35 14.78 7.28 -9.41
N PHE A 36 13.97 6.66 -10.27
CA PHE A 36 13.45 7.28 -11.50
C PHE A 36 11.95 6.97 -11.65
N GLY A 37 11.23 7.81 -12.38
CA GLY A 37 9.77 7.80 -12.37
C GLY A 37 9.14 6.70 -13.23
N PRO A 38 7.91 6.27 -12.90
CA PRO A 38 7.12 5.39 -13.75
C PRO A 38 6.83 6.04 -15.11
N PRO A 39 6.59 5.25 -16.18
CA PRO A 39 6.08 5.79 -17.44
C PRO A 39 4.75 6.50 -17.25
N ALA A 40 4.42 7.43 -18.15
CA ALA A 40 3.10 8.05 -18.20
C ALA A 40 1.99 6.99 -18.44
N LEU A 41 0.76 7.29 -18.01
CA LEU A 41 -0.39 6.40 -18.20
C LEU A 41 -0.74 6.26 -19.70
N PRO A 42 -0.78 5.04 -20.23
CA PRO A 42 -1.17 4.79 -21.62
C PRO A 42 -2.63 5.14 -21.84
N VAL A 43 -2.97 5.29 -23.11
CA VAL A 43 -4.35 5.58 -23.54
C VAL A 43 -4.97 4.28 -24.00
N TYR A 44 -6.09 3.90 -23.43
CA TYR A 44 -6.80 2.67 -23.78
C TYR A 44 -8.29 2.83 -23.54
N GLU A 45 -9.09 1.85 -23.97
CA GLU A 45 -10.53 1.79 -23.72
C GLU A 45 -10.84 0.88 -22.54
N GLN A 46 -11.87 1.23 -21.78
CA GLN A 46 -12.44 0.32 -20.80
C GLN A 46 -13.24 -0.76 -21.57
N PRO A 47 -12.91 -2.06 -21.39
CA PRO A 47 -13.70 -3.14 -21.98
C PRO A 47 -15.11 -3.13 -21.41
N LEU A 48 -16.05 -3.73 -22.14
CA LEU A 48 -17.44 -3.85 -21.69
C LEU A 48 -17.53 -4.56 -20.33
N CYS A 49 -18.30 -3.99 -19.41
CA CYS A 49 -18.55 -4.60 -18.10
C CYS A 49 -19.17 -6.00 -18.26
N PRO A 50 -18.61 -7.04 -17.63
CA PRO A 50 -19.05 -8.42 -17.82
C PRO A 50 -20.39 -8.75 -17.15
N GLY A 51 -20.82 -7.94 -16.17
CA GLY A 51 -22.08 -8.16 -15.47
C GLY A 51 -22.25 -7.26 -14.24
N GLU A 52 -23.39 -7.40 -13.57
CA GLU A 52 -23.69 -6.63 -12.36
C GLU A 52 -22.73 -6.96 -11.21
N GLY A 53 -22.45 -5.95 -10.36
CA GLY A 53 -21.57 -6.08 -9.19
C GLY A 53 -20.07 -5.98 -9.50
N TYR A 54 -19.66 -6.02 -10.77
CA TYR A 54 -18.28 -5.75 -11.16
C TYR A 54 -17.97 -4.27 -11.05
N ILE A 55 -16.83 -3.95 -10.45
CA ILE A 55 -16.29 -2.59 -10.31
C ILE A 55 -15.02 -2.50 -11.13
N TRP A 56 -14.83 -1.37 -11.80
CA TRP A 56 -13.66 -1.13 -12.61
C TRP A 56 -12.44 -0.89 -11.71
N THR A 57 -11.34 -1.60 -11.98
CA THR A 57 -10.05 -1.33 -11.37
C THR A 57 -9.10 -0.86 -12.48
N PRO A 58 -8.57 0.38 -12.43
CA PRO A 58 -7.78 0.92 -13.53
C PRO A 58 -6.41 0.26 -13.58
N GLY A 59 -5.81 0.24 -14.78
CA GLY A 59 -4.45 -0.22 -14.96
C GLY A 59 -3.42 0.77 -14.41
N TYR A 60 -2.26 0.26 -14.01
CA TYR A 60 -1.18 1.05 -13.40
C TYR A 60 0.18 0.43 -13.69
N TRP A 61 1.24 1.25 -13.59
CA TRP A 61 2.62 0.77 -13.62
C TRP A 61 3.00 0.24 -12.24
N ALA A 62 3.36 -1.03 -12.15
CA ALA A 62 3.98 -1.64 -10.98
C ALA A 62 5.50 -1.77 -11.20
N TRP A 63 6.26 -2.09 -10.16
CA TRP A 63 7.71 -2.31 -10.24
C TRP A 63 8.06 -3.77 -9.95
N SER A 64 8.97 -4.35 -10.72
CA SER A 64 9.52 -5.69 -10.52
C SER A 64 10.98 -5.56 -10.11
N ASP A 65 11.31 -5.91 -8.87
CA ASP A 65 12.71 -5.92 -8.39
C ASP A 65 13.55 -6.99 -9.10
N ASP A 66 12.94 -8.08 -9.56
CA ASP A 66 13.66 -9.16 -10.25
C ASP A 66 14.17 -8.71 -11.63
N ASP A 67 13.41 -7.80 -12.26
CA ASP A 67 13.65 -7.33 -13.62
C ASP A 67 14.22 -5.91 -13.68
N ASP A 68 14.26 -5.24 -12.52
CA ASP A 68 14.60 -3.82 -12.37
C ASP A 68 13.84 -2.94 -13.37
N ASP A 69 12.54 -3.20 -13.54
CA ASP A 69 11.71 -2.50 -14.51
C ASP A 69 10.29 -2.26 -14.01
N TYR A 70 9.68 -1.23 -14.58
CA TYR A 70 8.25 -1.04 -14.49
C TYR A 70 7.54 -2.07 -15.39
N TYR A 71 6.39 -2.55 -14.97
CA TYR A 71 5.51 -3.37 -15.81
C TYR A 71 4.06 -2.90 -15.66
N TRP A 72 3.31 -2.97 -16.75
CA TRP A 72 1.92 -2.58 -16.77
C TRP A 72 1.06 -3.69 -16.20
N VAL A 73 0.25 -3.35 -15.20
CA VAL A 73 -0.86 -4.18 -14.73
C VAL A 73 -2.12 -3.71 -15.45
N PRO A 74 -2.74 -4.54 -16.31
CA PRO A 74 -3.91 -4.11 -17.06
C PRO A 74 -5.07 -3.70 -16.17
N GLY A 75 -5.86 -2.72 -16.62
CA GLY A 75 -7.15 -2.43 -16.00
C GLY A 75 -8.08 -3.63 -16.14
N THR A 76 -8.90 -3.91 -15.14
CA THR A 76 -9.82 -5.06 -15.17
C THR A 76 -11.07 -4.82 -14.34
N TRP A 77 -12.16 -5.47 -14.74
CA TRP A 77 -13.37 -5.58 -13.92
C TRP A 77 -13.16 -6.60 -12.80
N VAL A 78 -13.54 -6.26 -11.57
CA VAL A 78 -13.41 -7.13 -10.39
C VAL A 78 -14.67 -7.03 -9.54
N LEU A 79 -15.13 -8.13 -8.96
CA LEU A 79 -16.17 -8.10 -7.92
C LEU A 79 -15.59 -7.54 -6.63
N ALA A 80 -16.32 -6.62 -5.98
CA ALA A 80 -15.93 -6.14 -4.66
C ALA A 80 -15.90 -7.31 -3.65
N PRO A 81 -14.90 -7.37 -2.74
CA PRO A 81 -14.81 -8.43 -1.74
C PRO A 81 -15.93 -8.35 -0.68
N GLU A 82 -16.49 -7.16 -0.46
CA GLU A 82 -17.59 -6.89 0.45
C GLU A 82 -18.55 -5.88 -0.22
N VAL A 83 -19.86 -6.03 0.02
CA VAL A 83 -20.87 -5.06 -0.44
C VAL A 83 -20.60 -3.70 0.20
N GLY A 84 -20.72 -2.63 -0.58
CA GLY A 84 -20.43 -1.27 -0.11
C GLY A 84 -18.97 -0.87 -0.26
N TYR A 85 -18.07 -1.78 -0.66
CA TYR A 85 -16.66 -1.45 -0.84
C TYR A 85 -16.39 -0.96 -2.26
N LEU A 86 -15.52 0.03 -2.35
CA LEU A 86 -14.99 0.62 -3.57
C LEU A 86 -13.48 0.43 -3.60
N TRP A 87 -12.92 0.46 -4.80
CA TRP A 87 -11.49 0.30 -5.01
C TRP A 87 -10.79 1.66 -4.98
N THR A 88 -9.75 1.79 -4.15
CA THR A 88 -8.77 2.87 -4.21
C THR A 88 -7.57 2.38 -5.03
N PRO A 89 -7.27 2.98 -6.19
CA PRO A 89 -6.13 2.58 -7.00
C PRO A 89 -4.80 2.73 -6.26
N PRO A 90 -3.81 1.86 -6.52
CA PRO A 90 -2.45 2.12 -6.09
C PRO A 90 -1.90 3.38 -6.78
N TYR A 91 -0.83 3.95 -6.26
CA TYR A 91 -0.18 5.09 -6.91
C TYR A 91 1.30 5.21 -6.55
N TRP A 92 2.05 5.90 -7.41
CA TRP A 92 3.41 6.34 -7.11
C TRP A 92 3.40 7.75 -6.55
N ALA A 93 4.26 8.04 -5.58
CA ALA A 93 4.52 9.40 -5.12
C ALA A 93 6.02 9.65 -4.94
N TRP A 94 6.47 10.83 -5.32
CA TRP A 94 7.82 11.28 -5.01
C TRP A 94 7.92 11.68 -3.53
N SER A 95 8.80 11.00 -2.79
CA SER A 95 9.13 11.30 -1.39
C SER A 95 10.63 11.12 -1.20
N ASP A 96 11.28 12.06 -0.52
CA ASP A 96 12.65 11.92 -0.03
C ASP A 96 13.69 11.47 -1.08
N GLY A 97 13.56 11.96 -2.31
CA GLY A 97 14.50 11.66 -3.40
C GLY A 97 14.17 10.38 -4.20
N ALA A 98 13.01 9.76 -3.96
CA ALA A 98 12.62 8.55 -4.64
C ALA A 98 11.12 8.50 -4.95
N PHE A 99 10.75 7.65 -5.92
CA PHE A 99 9.37 7.28 -6.21
C PHE A 99 8.95 6.13 -5.33
N VAL A 100 7.96 6.36 -4.49
CA VAL A 100 7.39 5.44 -3.52
C VAL A 100 6.06 4.90 -4.01
N PHE A 101 5.90 3.58 -4.03
CA PHE A 101 4.63 2.93 -4.35
C PHE A 101 3.73 2.82 -3.11
N TYR A 102 2.46 3.17 -3.28
CA TYR A 102 1.39 2.98 -2.32
C TYR A 102 0.41 1.94 -2.86
N ASP A 103 0.21 0.86 -2.11
CA ASP A 103 -0.69 -0.21 -2.50
C ASP A 103 -2.16 0.25 -2.53
N GLY A 104 -2.89 -0.25 -3.52
CA GLY A 104 -4.34 -0.07 -3.61
C GLY A 104 -5.08 -0.96 -2.61
N TYR A 105 -6.31 -0.57 -2.28
CA TYR A 105 -7.13 -1.26 -1.29
C TYR A 105 -8.62 -1.10 -1.57
N TRP A 106 -9.41 -2.01 -1.01
CA TRP A 106 -10.85 -1.90 -0.94
C TRP A 106 -11.26 -1.23 0.38
N GLY A 107 -12.21 -0.31 0.34
CA GLY A 107 -12.77 0.32 1.52
C GLY A 107 -14.18 0.87 1.28
N PRO A 108 -14.91 1.29 2.33
CA PRO A 108 -16.24 1.90 2.20
C PRO A 108 -16.24 3.19 1.36
N HIS A 109 -15.10 3.88 1.33
CA HIS A 109 -14.86 5.06 0.50
C HIS A 109 -13.60 4.86 -0.35
N VAL A 110 -13.57 5.51 -1.51
CA VAL A 110 -12.33 5.68 -2.27
C VAL A 110 -11.51 6.75 -1.57
N GLY A 111 -10.27 6.42 -1.19
CA GLY A 111 -9.35 7.35 -0.58
C GLY A 111 -8.38 7.99 -1.56
N PHE A 112 -7.35 8.66 -1.04
CA PHE A 112 -6.38 9.36 -1.86
C PHE A 112 -5.53 8.39 -2.70
N TYR A 113 -5.53 8.58 -4.01
CA TYR A 113 -4.69 7.84 -4.97
C TYR A 113 -3.73 8.76 -5.75
N GLY A 114 -3.22 9.80 -5.07
CA GLY A 114 -2.19 10.67 -5.63
C GLY A 114 -2.70 11.81 -6.53
N GLY A 115 -4.02 12.00 -6.67
CA GLY A 115 -4.56 12.97 -7.62
C GLY A 115 -4.47 12.54 -9.08
N ILE A 116 -4.12 11.27 -9.35
CA ILE A 116 -3.85 10.76 -10.69
C ILE A 116 -5.14 10.52 -11.45
N ASP A 117 -5.27 11.09 -12.65
CA ASP A 117 -6.37 10.76 -13.57
C ASP A 117 -6.10 9.40 -14.25
N TYR A 118 -6.61 8.34 -13.64
CA TYR A 118 -6.60 6.98 -14.19
C TYR A 118 -7.69 6.76 -15.26
N GLY A 119 -8.59 7.73 -15.44
CA GLY A 119 -9.75 7.63 -16.30
C GLY A 119 -10.88 6.77 -15.73
N PHE A 120 -11.96 6.64 -16.49
CA PHE A 120 -13.07 5.71 -16.22
C PHE A 120 -13.71 5.86 -14.83
N GLY A 121 -13.79 7.09 -14.34
CA GLY A 121 -14.36 7.43 -13.04
C GLY A 121 -13.33 7.78 -11.99
N TYR A 122 -12.04 7.52 -12.22
CA TYR A 122 -10.95 7.89 -11.34
C TYR A 122 -10.22 9.12 -11.88
N PHE A 123 -10.83 10.29 -11.77
CA PHE A 123 -10.34 11.55 -12.36
C PHE A 123 -9.44 12.36 -11.42
N GLY A 124 -8.81 11.70 -10.45
CA GLY A 124 -7.91 12.31 -9.46
C GLY A 124 -8.52 12.48 -8.06
N GLU A 125 -9.84 12.42 -7.93
CA GLU A 125 -10.54 12.41 -6.65
C GLU A 125 -11.72 11.44 -6.70
N GLY A 126 -11.95 10.70 -5.61
CA GLY A 126 -13.10 9.81 -5.45
C GLY A 126 -13.28 8.81 -6.60
N PHE A 127 -14.52 8.42 -6.85
CA PHE A 127 -14.89 7.56 -7.97
C PHE A 127 -16.27 7.90 -8.53
N GLU A 128 -16.30 8.20 -9.82
CA GLU A 128 -17.49 8.69 -10.54
C GLU A 128 -18.12 7.63 -11.48
N GLY A 129 -17.54 6.42 -11.53
CA GLY A 129 -18.00 5.33 -12.41
C GLY A 129 -19.28 4.64 -11.93
N GLY A 130 -19.66 4.82 -10.68
CA GLY A 130 -20.86 4.24 -10.10
C GLY A 130 -20.93 4.44 -8.59
N ARG A 131 -21.98 3.91 -7.97
CA ARG A 131 -22.19 4.00 -6.52
C ARG A 131 -22.96 2.79 -5.99
N TRP A 132 -22.75 2.48 -4.72
CA TRP A 132 -23.61 1.54 -4.01
C TRP A 132 -24.93 2.20 -3.63
N ASP A 133 -26.04 1.52 -3.85
CA ASP A 133 -27.36 1.92 -3.39
C ASP A 133 -28.14 0.67 -2.97
N ASN A 134 -28.56 0.66 -1.69
CA ASN A 134 -29.28 -0.44 -1.05
C ASN A 134 -28.71 -1.83 -1.35
N GLY A 135 -27.38 -1.97 -1.23
CA GLY A 135 -26.65 -3.23 -1.42
C GLY A 135 -26.41 -3.65 -2.88
N ARG A 136 -26.83 -2.84 -3.87
CA ARG A 136 -26.55 -3.06 -5.29
C ARG A 136 -25.63 -1.98 -5.83
N PHE A 137 -24.71 -2.35 -6.72
CA PHE A 137 -23.84 -1.38 -7.38
C PHE A 137 -24.54 -0.84 -8.63
N PHE A 138 -24.74 0.47 -8.66
CA PHE A 138 -25.33 1.20 -9.75
C PHE A 138 -24.24 1.87 -10.61
N TYR A 139 -24.40 1.80 -11.93
CA TYR A 139 -23.39 2.27 -12.87
C TYR A 139 -23.76 3.62 -13.48
N ASN A 140 -22.79 4.55 -13.51
CA ASN A 140 -22.95 5.82 -14.21
C ASN A 140 -22.68 5.63 -15.70
N ARG A 141 -23.71 5.70 -16.54
CA ARG A 141 -23.58 5.51 -18.00
C ARG A 141 -22.79 6.60 -18.71
N SER A 142 -22.59 7.77 -18.10
CA SER A 142 -21.73 8.82 -18.65
C SER A 142 -20.23 8.50 -18.52
N VAL A 143 -19.86 7.48 -17.73
CA VAL A 143 -18.46 7.19 -17.39
C VAL A 143 -18.08 5.73 -17.67
N THR A 144 -18.99 4.82 -17.34
CA THR A 144 -18.72 3.38 -17.28
C THR A 144 -19.31 2.66 -18.49
N ASN A 145 -18.48 1.87 -19.16
CA ASN A 145 -18.83 1.07 -20.34
C ASN A 145 -19.66 -0.17 -19.94
N VAL A 146 -20.99 -0.01 -19.91
CA VAL A 146 -21.94 -1.07 -19.53
C VAL A 146 -22.94 -1.37 -20.64
N ASN A 147 -23.25 -2.66 -20.79
CA ASN A 147 -24.35 -3.10 -21.63
C ASN A 147 -25.66 -3.07 -20.83
N VAL A 148 -26.54 -2.12 -21.16
CA VAL A 148 -27.84 -1.93 -20.48
C VAL A 148 -28.85 -3.04 -20.71
N THR A 149 -28.58 -3.97 -21.65
CA THR A 149 -29.40 -5.17 -21.83
C THR A 149 -29.07 -6.27 -20.83
N VAL A 150 -27.90 -6.17 -20.17
CA VAL A 150 -27.40 -7.14 -19.18
C VAL A 150 -27.38 -6.52 -17.78
N VAL A 151 -26.98 -5.26 -17.68
CA VAL A 151 -26.86 -4.50 -16.42
C VAL A 151 -28.02 -3.51 -16.32
N HIS A 152 -28.90 -3.72 -15.35
CA HIS A 152 -30.12 -2.92 -15.20
C HIS A 152 -29.99 -1.83 -14.13
N ASN A 153 -29.04 -1.99 -13.20
CA ASN A 153 -28.77 -1.02 -12.13
C ASN A 153 -27.94 0.15 -12.69
N VAL A 154 -28.55 1.02 -13.49
CA VAL A 154 -27.85 2.13 -14.16
C VAL A 154 -28.48 3.47 -13.85
N TYR A 155 -27.67 4.52 -13.90
CA TYR A 155 -28.13 5.91 -13.87
C TYR A 155 -27.29 6.75 -14.85
N ASN A 156 -27.67 8.01 -15.02
CA ASN A 156 -26.92 8.95 -15.83
C ASN A 156 -26.70 10.26 -15.08
N THR A 157 -25.46 10.53 -14.72
CA THR A 157 -25.04 11.80 -14.12
C THR A 157 -23.85 12.31 -14.91
N THR A 158 -23.99 13.52 -15.46
CA THR A 158 -22.89 14.16 -16.20
C THR A 158 -21.72 14.42 -15.25
N VAL A 159 -20.54 13.93 -15.63
CA VAL A 159 -19.30 14.16 -14.89
C VAL A 159 -18.43 15.08 -15.74
N VAL A 160 -18.20 16.28 -15.24
CA VAL A 160 -17.30 17.24 -15.88
C VAL A 160 -15.92 17.00 -15.31
N ASN A 161 -15.05 16.36 -16.10
CA ASN A 161 -13.63 16.27 -15.74
C ASN A 161 -13.00 17.66 -15.90
N ASN A 162 -13.07 18.47 -14.84
CA ASN A 162 -12.51 19.82 -14.77
C ASN A 162 -10.98 19.83 -14.61
N THR A 163 -10.32 18.68 -14.75
CA THR A 163 -8.86 18.59 -14.90
C THR A 163 -8.49 19.20 -16.24
N ARG A 164 -8.38 20.54 -16.28
CA ARG A 164 -8.26 21.39 -17.49
C ARG A 164 -7.09 21.06 -18.43
N ASN A 165 -6.25 20.09 -18.07
CA ASN A 165 -5.36 19.35 -18.96
C ASN A 165 -5.33 17.91 -18.43
N VAL A 166 -5.93 16.94 -19.12
CA VAL A 166 -5.77 15.52 -18.75
C VAL A 166 -4.30 15.17 -18.92
N THR A 167 -3.52 15.28 -17.85
CA THR A 167 -2.11 14.90 -17.86
C THR A 167 -2.05 13.39 -17.75
N ARG A 168 -1.17 12.75 -18.52
CA ARG A 168 -0.91 11.30 -18.40
C ARG A 168 0.11 10.99 -17.31
N VAL A 169 0.32 11.91 -16.38
CA VAL A 169 1.27 11.75 -15.30
C VAL A 169 0.77 10.64 -14.37
N SER A 170 1.66 9.70 -14.04
CA SER A 170 1.35 8.48 -13.28
C SER A 170 1.87 8.51 -11.85
N TYR A 171 2.25 9.69 -11.35
CA TYR A 171 2.78 9.87 -10.00
C TYR A 171 2.43 11.23 -9.40
N ASN A 172 2.39 11.26 -8.07
CA ASN A 172 2.18 12.45 -7.27
C ASN A 172 3.53 13.05 -6.80
N GLY A 173 3.62 14.38 -6.72
CA GLY A 173 4.78 15.08 -6.18
C GLY A 173 6.04 15.02 -7.07
N GLY A 174 7.10 15.71 -6.65
CA GLY A 174 8.35 15.76 -7.40
C GLY A 174 8.27 16.59 -8.68
N ASN A 175 9.37 16.64 -9.42
CA ASN A 175 9.40 17.38 -10.69
C ASN A 175 8.54 16.67 -11.74
N GLY A 176 7.68 17.40 -12.45
CA GLY A 176 6.76 16.86 -13.46
C GLY A 176 5.59 16.03 -12.92
N GLY A 177 5.49 15.85 -11.60
CA GLY A 177 4.41 15.09 -10.96
C GLY A 177 3.17 15.92 -10.66
N ILE A 178 2.10 15.23 -10.28
CA ILE A 178 0.85 15.88 -9.87
C ILE A 178 1.02 16.46 -8.47
N ASN A 179 0.79 17.77 -8.30
CA ASN A 179 0.82 18.42 -6.99
C ASN A 179 -0.56 18.37 -6.31
N ALA A 180 -1.06 17.17 -6.04
CA ALA A 180 -2.31 16.95 -5.31
C ALA A 180 -2.03 16.59 -3.85
N ARG A 181 -2.95 16.93 -2.97
CA ARG A 181 -2.91 16.59 -1.54
C ARG A 181 -4.23 15.92 -1.15
N PRO A 182 -4.22 15.02 -0.13
CA PRO A 182 -5.45 14.42 0.38
C PRO A 182 -6.47 15.48 0.77
N THR A 183 -7.72 15.27 0.40
CA THR A 183 -8.86 16.07 0.87
C THR A 183 -9.34 15.56 2.24
N ARG A 184 -10.30 16.27 2.84
CA ARG A 184 -10.93 15.80 4.08
C ARG A 184 -11.61 14.44 3.90
N GLN A 185 -12.20 14.20 2.72
CA GLN A 185 -12.85 12.92 2.43
C GLN A 185 -11.82 11.79 2.34
N ASP A 186 -10.66 12.07 1.75
CA ASP A 186 -9.55 11.11 1.72
C ASP A 186 -9.03 10.77 3.11
N GLU A 187 -8.94 11.76 4.01
CA GLU A 187 -8.52 11.53 5.40
C GLU A 187 -9.53 10.68 6.19
N ILE A 188 -10.82 10.77 5.84
CA ILE A 188 -11.86 9.88 6.39
C ILE A 188 -11.65 8.47 5.84
N ALA A 189 -11.52 8.33 4.52
CA ALA A 189 -11.27 7.05 3.86
C ALA A 189 -10.01 6.37 4.41
N ALA A 190 -8.95 7.12 4.71
CA ALA A 190 -7.71 6.59 5.28
C ALA A 190 -7.87 5.97 6.69
N ARG A 191 -8.93 6.32 7.42
CA ARG A 191 -9.25 5.78 8.75
C ARG A 191 -10.22 4.59 8.70
N ASP A 192 -10.82 4.32 7.55
CA ASP A 192 -11.75 3.21 7.38
C ASP A 192 -11.03 1.85 7.47
N ARG A 193 -11.81 0.79 7.67
CA ARG A 193 -11.30 -0.57 7.52
C ARG A 193 -10.98 -0.82 6.04
N HIS A 194 -9.71 -1.13 5.76
CA HIS A 194 -9.26 -1.51 4.44
C HIS A 194 -9.13 -3.02 4.31
N VAL A 195 -9.44 -3.53 3.11
CA VAL A 195 -9.18 -4.90 2.70
C VAL A 195 -8.15 -4.84 1.55
N PRO A 196 -7.11 -5.70 1.57
CA PRO A 196 -6.13 -5.75 0.49
C PRO A 196 -6.78 -6.15 -0.85
N PRO A 197 -6.03 -6.08 -1.98
CA PRO A 197 -6.51 -6.59 -3.26
C PRO A 197 -7.03 -8.03 -3.12
N ALA A 198 -8.16 -8.33 -3.79
CA ALA A 198 -8.73 -9.67 -3.78
C ALA A 198 -7.77 -10.70 -4.40
N GLY A 199 -7.91 -11.98 -4.06
CA GLY A 199 -7.01 -13.03 -4.57
C GLY A 199 -6.88 -13.06 -6.10
N VAL A 200 -7.98 -12.79 -6.81
CA VAL A 200 -7.99 -12.68 -8.29
C VAL A 200 -7.21 -11.46 -8.81
N GLN A 201 -7.19 -10.35 -8.09
CA GLN A 201 -6.35 -9.19 -8.43
C GLN A 201 -4.88 -9.48 -8.20
N THR A 202 -4.54 -10.16 -7.10
CA THR A 202 -3.16 -10.59 -6.83
C THR A 202 -2.66 -11.55 -7.91
N GLN A 203 -3.49 -12.50 -8.36
CA GLN A 203 -3.15 -13.38 -9.48
C GLN A 203 -2.96 -12.61 -10.78
N HIS A 204 -3.81 -11.61 -11.07
CA HIS A 204 -3.67 -10.74 -12.24
C HIS A 204 -2.36 -9.95 -12.24
N LEU A 205 -2.00 -9.36 -11.10
CA LEU A 205 -0.72 -8.69 -10.87
C LEU A 205 0.47 -9.62 -11.14
N GLN A 206 0.45 -10.83 -10.57
CA GLN A 206 1.53 -11.81 -10.74
C GLN A 206 1.66 -12.29 -12.20
N ALA A 207 0.53 -12.49 -12.88
CA ALA A 207 0.52 -12.84 -14.30
C ALA A 207 1.06 -11.69 -15.17
N ALA A 208 0.71 -10.44 -14.84
CA ALA A 208 1.24 -9.27 -15.53
C ALA A 208 2.76 -9.14 -15.33
N ARG A 209 3.25 -9.31 -14.09
CA ARG A 209 4.69 -9.26 -13.76
C ARG A 209 5.51 -10.28 -14.55
N ARG A 210 4.96 -11.49 -14.71
CA ARG A 210 5.61 -12.59 -15.43
C ARG A 210 5.56 -12.47 -16.95
N ASN A 211 4.82 -11.49 -17.48
CA ASN A 211 4.67 -11.29 -18.91
C ASN A 211 5.68 -10.23 -19.41
N PRO A 212 6.74 -10.62 -20.15
CA PRO A 212 7.77 -9.68 -20.56
C PRO A 212 7.25 -8.54 -21.44
N VAL A 213 6.23 -8.76 -22.29
CA VAL A 213 5.71 -7.71 -23.17
C VAL A 213 4.98 -6.59 -22.42
N LEU A 214 4.68 -6.78 -21.12
CA LEU A 214 4.10 -5.75 -20.27
C LEU A 214 5.15 -4.89 -19.57
N ARG A 215 6.44 -5.23 -19.70
CA ARG A 215 7.54 -4.42 -19.18
C ARG A 215 7.68 -3.12 -19.96
N ALA A 216 7.92 -2.04 -19.24
CA ALA A 216 8.03 -0.70 -19.81
C ALA A 216 9.23 -0.59 -20.76
N SER A 217 10.30 -1.35 -20.53
CA SER A 217 11.43 -1.40 -21.47
C SER A 217 11.13 -2.12 -22.78
N GLU A 218 10.17 -3.04 -22.80
CA GLU A 218 9.74 -3.77 -24.00
C GLU A 218 8.66 -2.99 -24.77
N ASN A 219 7.71 -2.38 -24.05
CA ASN A 219 6.56 -1.72 -24.66
C ASN A 219 6.66 -0.19 -24.77
N HIS A 220 7.72 0.41 -24.21
CA HIS A 220 8.00 1.84 -24.26
C HIS A 220 6.84 2.73 -23.78
N GLY A 221 6.06 2.25 -22.80
CA GLY A 221 4.89 2.96 -22.27
C GLY A 221 3.58 2.72 -23.03
N LYS A 222 3.58 1.86 -24.06
CA LYS A 222 2.39 1.46 -24.84
C LYS A 222 2.17 -0.06 -24.74
N PRO A 223 1.59 -0.57 -23.63
CA PRO A 223 1.41 -2.00 -23.44
C PRO A 223 0.45 -2.61 -24.49
N PRO A 224 0.77 -3.80 -25.05
CA PRO A 224 -0.11 -4.49 -26.00
C PRO A 224 -1.39 -5.02 -25.35
N VAL A 225 -1.41 -5.15 -24.01
CA VAL A 225 -2.60 -5.44 -23.22
C VAL A 225 -2.71 -4.37 -22.14
N ALA A 226 -3.52 -3.36 -22.39
CA ALA A 226 -3.74 -2.24 -21.48
C ALA A 226 -4.90 -2.48 -20.51
N ALA A 227 -5.92 -3.22 -20.95
CA ALA A 227 -7.06 -3.62 -20.13
C ALA A 227 -7.57 -5.02 -20.50
N THR A 228 -8.28 -5.64 -19.57
CA THR A 228 -8.87 -6.98 -19.71
C THR A 228 -10.31 -6.98 -19.20
N PRO A 229 -11.22 -7.79 -19.77
CA PRO A 229 -12.61 -7.85 -19.34
C PRO A 229 -12.76 -8.54 -17.97
N ARG A 230 -11.75 -9.30 -17.54
CA ARG A 230 -11.70 -10.01 -16.26
C ARG A 230 -10.24 -10.33 -15.91
N PRO A 231 -9.92 -10.56 -14.61
CA PRO A 231 -8.57 -10.87 -14.18
C PRO A 231 -7.99 -12.07 -14.93
N GLY A 232 -6.80 -11.92 -15.49
CA GLY A 232 -6.08 -12.99 -16.19
C GLY A 232 -6.42 -13.15 -17.68
N ALA A 233 -7.39 -12.42 -18.22
CA ALA A 233 -7.76 -12.50 -19.64
C ALA A 233 -6.83 -11.66 -20.54
N PHE A 234 -5.55 -12.01 -20.61
CA PHE A 234 -4.53 -11.28 -21.38
C PHE A 234 -4.58 -11.51 -22.91
N HIS A 235 -5.51 -12.33 -23.39
CA HIS A 235 -5.67 -12.64 -24.82
C HIS A 235 -7.09 -12.36 -25.30
N GLU A 236 -8.07 -13.04 -24.70
CA GLU A 236 -9.49 -12.92 -25.09
C GLU A 236 -10.10 -11.62 -24.55
N GLY A 237 -10.58 -10.76 -25.46
CA GLY A 237 -11.20 -9.48 -25.09
C GLY A 237 -10.25 -8.46 -24.49
N ALA A 238 -8.94 -8.75 -24.49
CA ALA A 238 -7.90 -7.82 -24.07
C ALA A 238 -7.90 -6.58 -24.98
N VAL A 239 -7.79 -5.40 -24.36
CA VAL A 239 -7.77 -4.12 -25.05
C VAL A 239 -6.34 -3.59 -25.06
N PRO A 240 -5.75 -3.27 -26.22
CA PRO A 240 -4.42 -2.70 -26.31
C PRO A 240 -4.39 -1.22 -25.92
N ALA A 241 -3.21 -0.71 -25.59
CA ALA A 241 -2.99 0.73 -25.57
C ALA A 241 -3.02 1.29 -26.99
N ARG A 242 -3.81 2.34 -27.20
CA ARG A 242 -3.87 3.13 -28.45
C ARG A 242 -2.55 3.88 -28.66
N GLU A 243 -2.07 4.53 -27.60
CA GLU A 243 -0.83 5.31 -27.58
C GLU A 243 -0.20 5.31 -26.17
N ALA A 244 1.10 5.59 -26.10
CA ALA A 244 1.79 5.87 -24.85
C ALA A 244 1.38 7.25 -24.33
N GLY A 245 1.38 7.45 -23.00
CA GLY A 245 1.04 8.75 -22.41
C GLY A 245 2.10 9.83 -22.62
N ALA A 246 3.36 9.44 -22.78
CA ALA A 246 4.52 10.27 -23.09
C ALA A 246 5.70 9.35 -23.49
N PRO A 247 6.75 9.88 -24.15
CA PRO A 247 7.99 9.13 -24.34
C PRO A 247 8.58 8.65 -23.01
N TYR A 248 9.00 7.39 -22.96
CA TYR A 248 9.58 6.78 -21.77
C TYR A 248 11.10 6.58 -21.95
N HIS A 249 11.88 7.22 -21.08
CA HIS A 249 13.35 7.20 -21.12
C HIS A 249 13.91 6.76 -19.76
N PRO A 250 14.01 5.44 -19.49
CA PRO A 250 14.62 4.97 -18.26
C PRO A 250 16.15 5.18 -18.29
N PRO A 251 16.80 5.29 -17.11
CA PRO A 251 18.26 5.32 -17.04
C PRO A 251 18.87 4.00 -17.56
N ALA A 252 20.07 4.08 -18.14
CA ALA A 252 20.78 2.91 -18.69
C ALA A 252 21.12 1.86 -17.61
N ASN A 253 21.38 2.28 -16.37
CA ASN A 253 21.59 1.40 -15.23
C ASN A 253 20.49 1.63 -14.18
N ARG A 254 19.42 0.82 -14.26
CA ARG A 254 18.24 0.94 -13.40
C ARG A 254 18.51 0.49 -11.96
N ARG A 255 19.40 -0.49 -11.76
CA ARG A 255 19.86 -0.94 -10.43
C ARG A 255 20.59 0.15 -9.66
N ALA A 256 21.50 0.86 -10.33
CA ALA A 256 22.27 1.95 -9.70
C ALA A 256 21.43 3.22 -9.45
N ALA A 257 20.27 3.32 -10.10
CA ALA A 257 19.29 4.38 -9.86
C ALA A 257 18.35 4.08 -8.70
N GLN A 258 18.51 2.98 -7.95
CA GLN A 258 17.88 2.83 -6.65
C GLN A 258 18.57 3.77 -5.65
N PRO A 259 17.84 4.50 -4.79
CA PRO A 259 18.45 5.35 -3.79
C PRO A 259 19.42 4.50 -2.95
N GLY A 260 20.69 4.90 -2.91
CA GLY A 260 21.70 4.24 -2.07
C GLY A 260 21.15 4.11 -0.65
N THR A 261 21.26 2.92 -0.08
CA THR A 261 20.77 2.57 1.26
C THR A 261 21.44 3.44 2.33
N GLY A 262 20.93 4.65 2.50
CA GLY A 262 21.11 5.48 3.68
C GLY A 262 20.18 4.98 4.76
N ASN A 263 20.59 3.92 5.45
CA ASN A 263 20.26 3.59 6.83
C ASN A 263 18.84 4.00 7.34
N ASN A 264 17.78 3.60 6.64
CA ASN A 264 16.40 3.72 7.12
C ASN A 264 15.66 2.41 6.83
N GLY A 265 15.23 1.74 7.90
CA GLY A 265 14.77 0.35 7.93
C GLY A 265 13.39 0.09 7.32
N GLY A 266 13.26 0.24 6.00
CA GLY A 266 12.14 -0.29 5.23
C GLY A 266 12.32 -1.80 5.00
N ARG A 267 11.55 -2.61 5.72
CA ARG A 267 11.56 -4.08 5.64
C ARG A 267 11.23 -4.55 4.22
N SER A 268 12.24 -5.01 3.50
CA SER A 268 12.08 -5.84 2.30
C SER A 268 11.40 -7.16 2.66
N SER A 269 10.83 -7.85 1.66
CA SER A 269 10.29 -9.21 1.83
C SER A 269 11.45 -10.14 2.23
N ALA A 270 11.66 -10.30 3.53
CA ALA A 270 12.75 -11.07 4.07
C ALA A 270 12.51 -12.55 3.81
N TYR A 271 13.24 -13.14 2.88
CA TYR A 271 13.26 -14.58 2.66
C TYR A 271 13.97 -15.28 3.82
N HIS A 272 14.92 -14.57 4.44
CA HIS A 272 15.73 -15.07 5.55
C HIS A 272 15.67 -14.19 6.80
N PRO A 273 15.79 -14.78 8.01
CA PRO A 273 15.85 -14.04 9.27
C PRO A 273 16.91 -12.93 9.33
N LYS A 274 18.01 -13.04 8.59
CA LYS A 274 19.08 -12.02 8.49
C LYS A 274 18.67 -10.73 7.76
N GLU A 275 17.59 -10.78 6.97
CA GLU A 275 17.02 -9.64 6.25
C GLU A 275 15.99 -8.89 7.10
N LEU A 276 15.61 -9.44 8.27
CA LEU A 276 14.78 -8.75 9.24
C LEU A 276 15.60 -7.67 9.95
N PRO A 277 15.05 -6.45 10.16
CA PRO A 277 15.74 -5.43 10.92
C PRO A 277 15.91 -5.87 12.38
N PRO A 278 16.91 -5.33 13.09
CA PRO A 278 17.04 -5.51 14.53
C PRO A 278 15.73 -5.18 15.23
N VAL A 279 15.36 -5.95 16.26
CA VAL A 279 14.16 -5.61 17.04
C VAL A 279 14.38 -4.24 17.70
N GLU A 280 13.52 -3.30 17.36
CA GLU A 280 13.58 -1.93 17.85
C GLU A 280 13.39 -1.88 19.37
N ARG A 281 14.29 -1.16 20.04
CA ARG A 281 14.18 -0.85 21.46
C ARG A 281 13.17 0.28 21.64
N ARG A 282 11.95 -0.04 22.05
CA ARG A 282 11.00 1.00 22.49
C ARG A 282 11.25 1.31 23.96
N SER A 283 11.69 2.54 24.24
CA SER A 283 11.83 3.06 25.59
C SER A 283 10.46 3.08 26.29
N PRO A 284 10.31 2.50 27.50
CA PRO A 284 9.05 2.56 28.23
C PRO A 284 8.70 3.99 28.63
N SER A 285 7.41 4.31 28.66
CA SER A 285 6.90 5.48 29.40
C SER A 285 7.06 5.23 30.90
N PRO A 286 7.60 6.17 31.69
CA PRO A 286 7.77 5.99 33.14
C PRO A 286 6.41 5.78 33.82
N THR A 287 6.26 4.71 34.61
CA THR A 287 5.01 4.46 35.37
C THR A 287 4.98 5.20 36.72
N GLY A 288 6.04 5.93 37.06
CA GLY A 288 6.20 6.61 38.34
C GLY A 288 6.61 5.70 39.50
N ASN A 289 6.78 4.38 39.26
CA ASN A 289 7.23 3.41 40.26
C ASN A 289 8.52 2.70 39.80
N PRO A 290 9.69 3.05 40.37
CA PRO A 290 11.00 2.53 39.95
C PRO A 290 11.13 0.99 40.00
N LYS A 291 10.44 0.32 40.93
CA LYS A 291 10.50 -1.15 41.05
C LYS A 291 9.74 -1.85 39.92
N VAL A 292 8.61 -1.28 39.49
CA VAL A 292 7.79 -1.81 38.39
C VAL A 292 8.51 -1.57 37.06
N ASP A 293 9.08 -0.38 36.88
CA ASP A 293 9.86 -0.03 35.69
C ASP A 293 11.07 -0.95 35.52
N ARG A 294 11.82 -1.22 36.60
CA ARG A 294 12.99 -2.13 36.56
C ARG A 294 12.60 -3.57 36.22
N LYS A 295 11.49 -4.06 36.76
CA LYS A 295 10.96 -5.41 36.48
C LYS A 295 10.53 -5.53 35.02
N TYR A 296 9.90 -4.49 34.47
CA TYR A 296 9.48 -4.46 33.07
C TYR A 296 10.69 -4.41 32.12
N GLN A 297 11.69 -3.59 32.41
CA GLN A 297 12.95 -3.57 31.66
C GLN A 297 13.63 -4.94 31.62
N GLN A 298 13.68 -5.66 32.75
CA GLN A 298 14.22 -7.03 32.78
C GLN A 298 13.40 -8.01 31.93
N GLN A 299 12.06 -7.90 31.92
CA GLN A 299 11.21 -8.76 31.09
C GLN A 299 11.38 -8.46 29.59
N GLN A 300 11.51 -7.19 29.21
CA GLN A 300 11.81 -6.80 27.83
C GLN A 300 13.17 -7.34 27.37
N GLN A 301 14.21 -7.21 28.20
CA GLN A 301 15.55 -7.73 27.86
C GLN A 301 15.54 -9.25 27.67
N ARG A 302 14.85 -10.00 28.55
CA ARG A 302 14.71 -11.45 28.39
C ARG A 302 13.94 -11.84 27.14
N LEU A 303 12.86 -11.11 26.83
CA LEU A 303 12.09 -11.35 25.61
C LEU A 303 12.95 -11.09 24.37
N GLN A 304 13.72 -10.01 24.36
CA GLN A 304 14.63 -9.66 23.29
C GLN A 304 15.67 -10.76 23.03
N GLN A 305 16.38 -11.18 24.08
CA GLN A 305 17.38 -12.26 23.98
C GLN A 305 16.78 -13.54 23.41
N LYS A 306 15.55 -13.88 23.82
CA LYS A 306 14.82 -15.03 23.30
C LYS A 306 14.50 -14.87 21.81
N GLN A 307 14.01 -13.70 21.39
CA GLN A 307 13.69 -13.43 19.98
C GLN A 307 14.94 -13.50 19.08
N ASP A 308 16.08 -12.99 19.56
CA ASP A 308 17.35 -13.08 18.83
C ASP A 308 17.85 -14.52 18.71
N GLN A 309 17.73 -15.32 19.78
CA GLN A 309 18.07 -16.73 19.75
C GLN A 309 17.18 -17.52 18.78
N GLU A 310 15.88 -17.22 18.73
CA GLU A 310 14.95 -17.85 17.79
C GLU A 310 15.27 -17.49 16.33
N ARG A 311 15.61 -16.23 16.04
CA ARG A 311 16.08 -15.80 14.71
C ARG A 311 17.34 -16.52 14.28
N GLN A 312 18.35 -16.56 15.16
CA GLN A 312 19.63 -17.23 14.87
C GLN A 312 19.42 -18.72 14.59
N LYS A 313 18.57 -19.39 15.37
CA LYS A 313 18.26 -20.81 15.18
C LYS A 313 17.57 -21.07 13.85
N LEU A 314 16.59 -20.24 13.47
CA LEU A 314 15.91 -20.37 12.18
C LEU A 314 16.87 -20.11 11.01
N GLN A 315 17.73 -19.10 11.13
CA GLN A 315 18.75 -18.81 10.12
C GLN A 315 19.67 -20.01 9.88
N GLN A 316 20.24 -20.57 10.95
CA GLN A 316 21.11 -21.74 10.85
C GLN A 316 20.41 -22.95 10.22
N GLN A 317 19.10 -23.12 10.47
CA GLN A 317 18.32 -24.18 9.83
C GLN A 317 18.18 -23.95 8.33
N GLN A 318 17.80 -22.74 7.91
CA GLN A 318 17.62 -22.39 6.50
C GLN A 318 18.94 -22.48 5.71
N ASP A 319 20.07 -22.08 6.31
CA ASP A 319 21.40 -22.17 5.70
C ASP A 319 21.82 -23.64 5.51
N ARG A 320 21.57 -24.51 6.50
CA ARG A 320 21.83 -25.95 6.38
C ARG A 320 20.97 -26.61 5.29
N GLU A 321 19.72 -26.19 5.15
CA GLU A 321 18.83 -26.70 4.10
C GLU A 321 19.31 -26.26 2.71
N HIS A 322 19.74 -25.01 2.55
CA HIS A 322 20.36 -24.52 1.31
C HIS A 322 21.62 -25.31 0.95
N GLN A 323 22.54 -25.50 1.90
CA GLN A 323 23.75 -26.30 1.69
C GLN A 323 23.43 -27.72 1.23
N ARG A 324 22.42 -28.35 1.81
CA ARG A 324 21.98 -29.71 1.41
C ARG A 324 21.38 -29.74 0.02
N LEU A 325 20.61 -28.73 -0.38
CA LEU A 325 20.03 -28.64 -1.73
C LEU A 325 21.12 -28.46 -2.80
N THR A 326 22.13 -27.64 -2.50
CA THR A 326 23.29 -27.43 -3.37
C THR A 326 24.13 -28.71 -3.49
N GLN A 327 24.45 -29.38 -2.37
CA GLN A 327 25.19 -30.65 -2.40
C GLN A 327 24.47 -31.77 -3.19
N ARG A 328 23.13 -31.76 -3.19
CA ARG A 328 22.32 -32.78 -3.88
C ARG A 328 21.97 -32.41 -5.31
N ASN A 329 22.45 -31.28 -5.84
CA ASN A 329 22.07 -30.76 -7.17
C ASN A 329 20.54 -30.79 -7.37
N ALA A 330 19.78 -30.33 -6.37
CA ALA A 330 18.32 -30.40 -6.42
C ALA A 330 17.75 -29.59 -7.60
N PRO A 331 16.72 -30.09 -8.30
CA PRO A 331 16.11 -29.40 -9.44
C PRO A 331 15.37 -28.12 -9.01
N GLU A 332 15.30 -27.14 -9.92
CA GLU A 332 14.73 -25.80 -9.68
C GLU A 332 13.35 -25.77 -8.96
N PRO A 333 12.35 -26.60 -9.33
CA PRO A 333 11.07 -26.61 -8.62
C PRO A 333 11.18 -26.93 -7.12
N ARG A 334 12.17 -27.77 -6.74
CA ARG A 334 12.40 -28.17 -5.34
C ARG A 334 13.11 -27.07 -4.54
N ARG A 335 13.92 -26.24 -5.22
CA ARG A 335 14.55 -25.04 -4.65
C ARG A 335 13.50 -23.98 -4.36
N GLN A 336 12.66 -23.66 -5.36
CA GLN A 336 11.54 -22.72 -5.22
C GLN A 336 10.57 -23.13 -4.10
N GLN A 337 10.23 -24.42 -4.00
CA GLN A 337 9.37 -24.91 -2.91
C GLN A 337 10.03 -24.74 -1.52
N THR A 338 11.36 -24.85 -1.45
CA THR A 338 12.10 -24.64 -0.20
C THR A 338 12.19 -23.16 0.16
N GLU A 339 12.39 -22.27 -0.81
CA GLU A 339 12.36 -20.82 -0.61
C GLU A 339 10.98 -20.33 -0.13
N GLN A 340 9.89 -20.84 -0.74
CA GLN A 340 8.53 -20.54 -0.27
C GLN A 340 8.31 -20.99 1.18
N ARG A 341 8.84 -22.17 1.56
CA ARG A 341 8.76 -22.66 2.93
C ARG A 341 9.56 -21.76 3.89
N HIS A 342 10.74 -21.29 3.48
CA HIS A 342 11.57 -20.39 4.28
C HIS A 342 10.86 -19.04 4.49
N GLN A 343 10.26 -18.50 3.44
CA GLN A 343 9.45 -17.29 3.53
C GLN A 343 8.30 -17.44 4.55
N GLN A 344 7.54 -18.53 4.49
CA GLN A 344 6.46 -18.81 5.45
C GLN A 344 6.98 -18.94 6.89
N GLN A 345 8.11 -19.62 7.10
CA GLN A 345 8.72 -19.75 8.43
C GLN A 345 9.18 -18.40 8.99
N THR A 346 9.79 -17.56 8.15
CA THR A 346 10.24 -16.22 8.54
C THR A 346 9.05 -15.33 8.89
N GLN A 347 7.95 -15.39 8.12
CA GLN A 347 6.71 -14.67 8.43
C GLN A 347 6.05 -15.14 9.73
N GLN A 348 5.96 -16.46 9.95
CA GLN A 348 5.41 -17.00 11.20
C GLN A 348 6.24 -16.61 12.42
N LEU A 349 7.57 -16.57 12.27
CA LEU A 349 8.47 -16.11 13.33
C LEU A 349 8.19 -14.63 13.67
N GLN A 350 8.03 -13.78 12.65
CA GLN A 350 7.73 -12.37 12.83
C GLN A 350 6.38 -12.16 13.55
N GLN A 351 5.31 -12.81 13.08
CA GLN A 351 3.98 -12.74 13.72
C GLN A 351 4.04 -13.18 15.18
N ARG A 352 4.80 -14.24 15.48
CA ARG A 352 5.00 -14.71 16.85
C ARG A 352 5.72 -13.67 17.70
N HIS A 353 6.76 -13.02 17.17
CA HIS A 353 7.51 -11.98 17.89
C HIS A 353 6.64 -10.76 18.19
N GLU A 354 5.81 -10.34 17.23
CA GLU A 354 4.84 -9.26 17.40
C GLU A 354 3.81 -9.60 18.47
N GLN A 355 3.22 -10.81 18.45
CA GLN A 355 2.28 -11.25 19.48
C GLN A 355 2.92 -11.31 20.88
N GLN A 356 4.18 -11.77 20.99
CA GLN A 356 4.88 -11.79 22.27
C GLN A 356 5.10 -10.37 22.83
N GLN A 357 5.44 -9.41 21.97
CA GLN A 357 5.58 -8.02 22.36
C GLN A 357 4.24 -7.41 22.79
N GLN A 358 3.16 -7.65 22.04
CA GLN A 358 1.82 -7.19 22.41
C GLN A 358 1.36 -7.75 23.76
N ARG A 359 1.59 -9.04 24.02
CA ARG A 359 1.28 -9.67 25.31
C ARG A 359 2.05 -9.04 26.47
N LEU A 360 3.31 -8.66 26.25
CA LEU A 360 4.12 -7.99 27.26
C LEU A 360 3.59 -6.58 27.56
N GLN A 361 3.11 -5.86 26.53
CA GLN A 361 2.51 -4.53 26.66
C GLN A 361 1.16 -4.59 27.38
N GLN A 362 0.29 -5.54 27.04
CA GLN A 362 -1.01 -5.74 27.70
C GLN A 362 -0.87 -6.02 29.20
N ARG A 363 0.16 -6.77 29.60
CA ARG A 363 0.48 -7.04 31.02
C ARG A 363 0.88 -5.80 31.81
N GLN A 364 1.19 -4.69 31.13
CA GLN A 364 1.60 -3.43 31.75
C GLN A 364 0.44 -2.43 31.90
N ALA A 365 -0.70 -2.65 31.21
CA ALA A 365 -1.87 -1.80 31.34
C ALA A 365 -2.46 -1.91 32.75
N PRO A 366 -2.72 -0.80 33.46
CA PRO A 366 -3.39 -0.86 34.76
C PRO A 366 -4.82 -1.43 34.58
N PRO A 367 -5.35 -2.17 35.57
CA PRO A 367 -6.73 -2.64 35.50
C PRO A 367 -7.66 -1.43 35.41
N SER A 368 -8.51 -1.41 34.38
CA SER A 368 -9.61 -0.45 34.26
C SER A 368 -10.47 -0.54 35.51
N ARG A 369 -10.57 0.56 36.27
CA ARG A 369 -11.53 0.68 37.38
C ARG A 369 -12.94 0.51 36.80
N SER A 370 -13.57 -0.62 37.11
CA SER A 370 -15.00 -0.85 36.91
C SER A 370 -15.81 0.14 37.74
N GLU A 371 -16.95 0.51 37.17
CA GLU A 371 -17.91 1.54 37.58
C GLU A 371 -18.48 1.44 39.00
N GLY A 372 -18.94 2.60 39.51
CA GLY A 372 -20.27 2.74 40.12
C GLY A 372 -20.44 2.45 41.62
N LYS A 373 -20.55 3.51 42.42
CA LYS A 373 -21.47 3.51 43.58
C LYS A 373 -22.32 4.80 43.53
N PRO A 374 -23.66 4.70 43.51
CA PRO A 374 -24.52 5.88 43.60
C PRO A 374 -24.50 6.42 45.04
N PRO A 375 -24.64 7.74 45.25
CA PRO A 375 -24.71 8.30 46.59
C PRO A 375 -26.04 7.85 47.25
N LYS A 376 -25.93 7.35 48.49
CA LYS A 376 -27.09 7.18 49.36
C LYS A 376 -27.47 8.53 49.97
N ARG A 377 -28.79 8.70 50.10
CA ARG A 377 -29.58 9.84 50.59
C ARG A 377 -28.91 10.79 51.57
#